data_AF-A0A3M2S9K2-F1
#
_entry.id   AF-A0A3M2S9K2-F1
#
_cell.length_a   1.000
_cell.length_b   1.000
_cell.length_c   1.000
_cell.angle_alpha   90.00
_cell.angle_beta   90.00
_cell.angle_gamma   90.00
#
_symmetry.space_group_name_H-M   'P 1'
#
loop_
_entity.id
_entity.type
_entity.pdbx_description
1 polymer ?
#
loop_
_entity_poly.entity_id
_entity_poly.type
_entity_poly.pdbx_seq_one_letter_code
_entity_poly.pdbx_strand_id
1 'polypeptide(L)'
;MAAKTDPKSALRRYYDKALREFSPFVDFLDSIDSRSLNSFWGDHARSQLVLCGNFLVFLFLMAPTSDKVQETFRLLEGVYSALKRCRDMAENEEAVALLRPVLLRVETLFTQAARIMDTRDEIPI
;
A
#
# COMPACT_ATOMS: atom_id res chain seq x y z
N MET A 1 18.28 -6.79 7.88
CA MET A 1 18.22 -7.64 6.68
C MET A 1 18.28 -9.15 6.96
N ALA A 2 18.77 -9.63 8.12
CA ALA A 2 18.85 -11.06 8.43
C ALA A 2 17.50 -11.83 8.34
N ALA A 3 16.40 -11.22 8.78
CA ALA A 3 15.07 -11.85 8.71
C ALA A 3 14.56 -12.05 7.26
N LYS A 4 14.99 -11.22 6.31
CA LYS A 4 14.58 -11.33 4.91
C LYS A 4 15.28 -12.50 4.21
N THR A 5 16.50 -12.82 4.64
CA THR A 5 17.32 -13.91 4.08
C THR A 5 17.13 -15.24 4.80
N ASP A 6 16.70 -15.24 6.07
CA ASP A 6 16.43 -16.45 6.84
C ASP A 6 15.04 -17.05 6.50
N PRO A 7 14.97 -18.22 5.84
CA PRO A 7 13.70 -18.86 5.49
C PRO A 7 12.84 -19.24 6.69
N LYS A 8 13.43 -19.39 7.89
CA LYS A 8 12.70 -19.75 9.12
C LYS A 8 12.11 -18.53 9.84
N SER A 9 12.47 -17.32 9.42
CA SER A 9 11.95 -16.10 10.03
C SER A 9 10.43 -16.01 9.86
N ALA A 10 9.75 -15.39 10.83
CA ALA A 10 8.32 -15.13 10.74
C ALA A 10 7.97 -14.33 9.47
N LEU A 11 8.82 -13.37 9.10
CA LEU A 11 8.67 -12.60 7.87
C LEU A 11 8.59 -13.54 6.66
N ARG A 12 9.58 -14.42 6.46
CA ARG A 12 9.64 -15.30 5.29
C ARG A 12 8.50 -16.32 5.28
N ARG A 13 8.15 -16.86 6.45
CA ARG A 13 7.10 -17.88 6.58
C ARG A 13 5.69 -17.33 6.32
N TYR A 14 5.43 -16.09 6.71
CA TYR A 14 4.09 -15.49 6.63
C TYR A 14 3.93 -14.49 5.49
N TYR A 15 5.00 -14.17 4.75
CA TYR A 15 4.96 -13.16 3.69
C TYR A 15 3.87 -13.43 2.65
N ASP A 16 3.85 -14.62 2.07
CA ASP A 16 2.86 -14.99 1.04
C ASP A 16 1.44 -15.02 1.59
N LYS A 17 1.29 -15.40 2.86
CA LYS A 17 0.00 -15.36 3.55
C LYS A 17 -0.47 -13.91 3.71
N ALA A 18 0.39 -13.02 4.17
CA ALA A 18 0.09 -11.61 4.35
C ALA A 18 -0.32 -10.94 3.03
N LEU A 19 0.38 -11.22 1.92
CA LEU A 19 -0.01 -10.72 0.61
C LEU A 19 -1.39 -11.20 0.18
N ARG A 20 -1.65 -12.50 0.28
CA ARG A 20 -2.98 -13.06 -0.08
C ARG A 20 -4.09 -12.49 0.79
N GLU A 21 -3.87 -12.34 2.08
CA GLU A 21 -4.87 -11.83 3.01
C GLU A 21 -5.11 -10.32 2.86
N PHE A 22 -4.17 -9.57 2.31
CA PHE A 22 -4.36 -8.17 1.95
C PHE A 22 -4.92 -7.95 0.54
N SER A 23 -4.98 -8.97 -0.32
CA SER A 23 -5.59 -8.80 -1.65
C SER A 23 -7.06 -8.34 -1.57
N PRO A 24 -7.94 -8.93 -0.71
CA PRO A 24 -9.32 -8.47 -0.56
C PRO A 24 -9.46 -7.04 -0.02
N PHE A 25 -8.39 -6.47 0.56
CA PHE A 25 -8.41 -5.09 1.02
C PHE A 25 -8.53 -4.10 -0.15
N VAL A 26 -7.98 -4.42 -1.32
CA VAL A 26 -8.17 -3.60 -2.53
C VAL A 26 -9.64 -3.61 -2.95
N ASP A 27 -10.23 -4.81 -3.07
CA ASP A 27 -11.64 -4.98 -3.43
C ASP A 27 -12.57 -4.25 -2.45
N PHE A 28 -12.23 -4.29 -1.16
CA PHE A 28 -12.95 -3.56 -0.13
C PHE A 28 -12.87 -2.05 -0.32
N LEU A 29 -11.68 -1.48 -0.54
CA LEU A 29 -11.53 -0.05 -0.82
C LEU A 29 -12.28 0.35 -2.11
N ASP A 30 -12.30 -0.51 -3.13
CA ASP A 30 -13.05 -0.30 -4.36
C ASP A 30 -14.57 -0.41 -4.17
N SER A 31 -15.03 -1.11 -3.15
CA SER A 31 -16.46 -1.17 -2.80
C SER A 31 -16.97 0.05 -2.04
N ILE A 32 -16.09 0.92 -1.53
CA ILE A 32 -16.50 2.13 -0.80
C ILE A 32 -17.23 3.10 -1.76
N ASP A 33 -18.42 3.51 -1.35
CA ASP A 33 -19.25 4.50 -2.05
C ASP A 33 -19.16 5.89 -1.40
N SER A 34 -19.72 6.92 -2.05
CA SER A 34 -19.66 8.29 -1.52
C SER A 34 -20.31 8.39 -0.13
N ARG A 35 -21.45 7.73 0.08
CA ARG A 35 -22.18 7.81 1.35
C ARG A 35 -21.38 7.25 2.52
N SER A 36 -20.80 6.07 2.37
CA SER A 36 -19.99 5.43 3.41
C SER A 36 -18.66 6.16 3.62
N LEU A 37 -18.07 6.69 2.54
CA LEU A 37 -16.85 7.50 2.60
C LEU A 37 -17.05 8.76 3.45
N ASN A 38 -18.11 9.53 3.18
CA ASN A 38 -18.36 10.81 3.83
C ASN A 38 -19.00 10.69 5.23
N SER A 39 -19.27 9.46 5.71
CA SER A 39 -19.80 9.20 7.06
C SER A 39 -18.79 8.43 7.92
N PHE A 40 -18.99 7.12 8.09
CA PHE A 40 -18.15 6.29 8.97
C PHE A 40 -16.67 6.38 8.64
N TRP A 41 -16.31 6.37 7.36
CA TRP A 41 -14.91 6.36 6.95
C TRP A 41 -14.23 7.70 7.24
N GLY A 42 -14.83 8.81 6.81
CA GLY A 42 -14.36 10.18 7.03
C GLY A 42 -14.06 10.47 8.50
N ASP A 43 -14.95 10.02 9.38
CA ASP A 43 -14.89 10.40 10.79
C ASP A 43 -14.08 9.44 11.67
N HIS A 44 -14.06 8.15 11.35
CA HIS A 44 -13.64 7.12 12.32
C HIS A 44 -12.59 6.13 11.81
N ALA A 45 -12.36 6.02 10.50
CA ALA A 45 -11.51 4.95 9.96
C ALA A 45 -10.03 5.31 9.77
N ARG A 46 -9.62 6.55 10.08
CA ARG A 46 -8.28 7.07 9.75
C ARG A 46 -7.12 6.27 10.31
N SER A 47 -7.19 5.89 11.58
CA SER A 47 -6.13 5.12 12.23
C SER A 47 -5.94 3.75 11.57
N GLN A 48 -7.05 3.08 11.24
CA GLN A 48 -7.04 1.78 10.59
C GLN A 48 -6.49 1.87 9.16
N LEU A 49 -6.91 2.87 8.39
CA LEU A 49 -6.41 3.09 7.04
C LEU A 49 -4.90 3.37 7.05
N VAL A 50 -4.41 4.20 7.98
CA VAL A 50 -2.98 4.48 8.14
C VAL A 50 -2.19 3.21 8.51
N LEU A 51 -2.72 2.38 9.41
CA LEU A 51 -2.09 1.10 9.76
C LEU A 51 -1.99 0.17 8.56
N CYS A 52 -3.08 0.00 7.80
CA CYS A 52 -3.09 -0.81 6.57
C CYS A 52 -2.09 -0.27 5.53
N GLY A 53 -2.09 1.04 5.28
CA GLY A 53 -1.15 1.68 4.35
C GLY A 53 0.31 1.49 4.76
N ASN A 54 0.62 1.66 6.05
CA ASN A 54 1.96 1.43 6.58
C ASN A 54 2.40 -0.04 6.44
N PHE A 55 1.48 -0.98 6.68
CA PHE A 55 1.76 -2.40 6.53
C PHE A 55 2.06 -2.79 5.07
N LEU A 56 1.32 -2.24 4.11
CA LEU A 56 1.58 -2.47 2.68
C LEU A 56 2.95 -1.95 2.24
N VAL A 57 3.32 -0.75 2.68
CA VAL A 57 4.66 -0.20 2.45
C VAL A 57 5.73 -1.09 3.10
N PHE A 58 5.48 -1.59 4.32
CA PHE A 58 6.38 -2.52 4.98
C PHE A 58 6.53 -3.83 4.20
N LEU A 59 5.43 -4.41 3.70
CA LEU A 59 5.49 -5.61 2.85
C LEU A 59 6.38 -5.36 1.64
N PHE A 60 6.22 -4.23 0.94
CA PHE A 60 7.02 -3.92 -0.24
C PHE A 60 8.51 -3.84 0.08
N LEU A 61 8.88 -3.09 1.13
CA LEU A 61 10.28 -2.95 1.55
C LEU A 61 10.90 -4.29 1.97
N MET A 62 10.09 -5.16 2.57
CA MET A 62 10.53 -6.45 3.09
C MET A 62 10.39 -7.61 2.10
N ALA A 63 9.96 -7.35 0.87
CA ALA A 63 9.75 -8.35 -0.17
C ALA A 63 10.98 -9.22 -0.43
N PRO A 64 10.95 -10.53 -0.14
CA PRO A 64 12.16 -11.37 -0.06
C PRO A 64 12.78 -11.72 -1.41
N THR A 65 12.03 -11.64 -2.50
CA THR A 65 12.47 -11.95 -3.87
C THR A 65 11.95 -10.89 -4.83
N SER A 66 12.53 -10.79 -6.02
CA SER A 66 12.07 -9.87 -7.07
C SER A 66 10.61 -10.12 -7.48
N ASP A 67 10.17 -11.37 -7.56
CA ASP A 67 8.77 -11.70 -7.83
C ASP A 67 7.84 -11.14 -6.76
N LYS A 68 8.24 -11.22 -5.48
CA LYS A 68 7.47 -10.67 -4.36
C LYS A 68 7.48 -9.15 -4.33
N VAL A 69 8.55 -8.51 -4.83
CA VAL A 69 8.57 -7.06 -5.05
C VAL A 69 7.47 -6.70 -6.06
N GLN A 70 7.39 -7.41 -7.19
CA GLN A 70 6.39 -7.17 -8.23
C GLN A 70 4.96 -7.43 -7.74
N GLU A 71 4.72 -8.54 -7.04
CA GLU A 71 3.40 -8.85 -6.46
C GLU A 71 2.94 -7.75 -5.48
N THR A 72 3.82 -7.32 -4.58
CA THR A 72 3.48 -6.29 -3.59
C THR A 72 3.32 -4.92 -4.23
N PHE A 73 4.10 -4.62 -5.27
CA PHE A 73 3.96 -3.39 -6.03
C PHE A 73 2.58 -3.29 -6.69
N ARG A 74 2.12 -4.36 -7.36
CA ARG A 74 0.76 -4.41 -7.94
C ARG A 74 -0.33 -4.22 -6.89
N LEU A 75 -0.15 -4.79 -5.70
CA LEU A 75 -1.07 -4.59 -4.58
C LEU A 75 -1.12 -3.12 -4.13
N LEU A 76 0.05 -2.47 -4.03
CA LEU A 76 0.14 -1.03 -3.73
C LEU A 76 -0.50 -0.17 -4.81
N GLU A 77 -0.33 -0.51 -6.09
CA GLU A 77 -0.97 0.19 -7.22
C GLU A 77 -2.51 0.07 -7.17
N GLY A 78 -3.02 -1.10 -6.82
CA GLY A 78 -4.45 -1.33 -6.60
C GLY A 78 -4.99 -0.46 -5.48
N VAL A 79 -4.33 -0.47 -4.31
CA VAL A 79 -4.71 0.40 -3.19
C VAL A 79 -4.65 1.88 -3.55
N TYR A 80 -3.58 2.31 -4.23
CA TYR A 80 -3.44 3.70 -4.66
C TYR A 80 -4.57 4.13 -5.59
N SER A 81 -4.90 3.31 -6.59
CA SER A 81 -5.99 3.55 -7.53
C SER A 81 -7.34 3.64 -6.81
N ALA A 82 -7.63 2.70 -5.91
CA ALA A 82 -8.87 2.69 -5.12
C ALA A 82 -8.99 3.95 -4.22
N LEU A 83 -7.88 4.36 -3.59
CA LEU A 83 -7.86 5.57 -2.75
C LEU A 83 -7.98 6.86 -3.56
N LYS A 84 -7.44 6.91 -4.78
CA LYS A 84 -7.64 8.04 -5.70
C LYS A 84 -9.12 8.14 -6.09
N ARG A 85 -9.75 7.03 -6.48
CA ARG A 85 -11.19 6.97 -6.75
C ARG A 85 -12.00 7.47 -5.56
N CYS A 86 -11.70 7.01 -4.34
CA CYS A 86 -12.36 7.50 -3.13
C CYS A 86 -12.17 9.01 -2.95
N ARG A 87 -10.94 9.52 -3.15
CA ARG A 87 -10.65 10.95 -3.04
C ARG A 87 -11.46 11.77 -4.04
N ASP A 88 -11.61 11.29 -5.27
CA ASP A 88 -12.37 11.98 -6.31
C ASP A 88 -13.88 11.99 -6.03
N MET A 89 -14.36 11.05 -5.20
CA MET A 89 -15.75 10.95 -4.73
C MET A 89 -16.02 11.68 -3.40
N ALA A 90 -14.98 12.15 -2.70
CA ALA A 90 -15.14 12.79 -1.41
C ALA A 90 -15.84 14.14 -1.56
N GLU A 91 -16.86 14.38 -0.72
CA GLU A 91 -17.69 15.59 -0.77
C GLU A 91 -17.32 16.57 0.36
N ASN A 92 -16.61 16.11 1.40
CA ASN A 92 -16.19 16.91 2.55
C ASN A 92 -14.67 16.84 2.81
N GLU A 93 -14.17 17.80 3.58
CA GLU A 93 -12.74 17.91 3.87
C GLU A 93 -12.23 16.79 4.78
N GLU A 94 -13.09 16.26 5.67
CA GLU A 94 -12.77 15.16 6.58
C GLU A 94 -12.41 13.88 5.80
N ALA A 95 -13.22 13.51 4.81
CA ALA A 95 -12.97 12.38 3.92
C ALA A 95 -11.70 12.59 3.07
N VAL A 96 -11.43 13.80 2.59
CA VAL A 96 -10.17 14.10 1.89
C VAL A 96 -8.98 13.96 2.85
N ALA A 97 -9.09 14.50 4.07
CA ALA A 97 -8.05 14.46 5.09
C ALA A 97 -7.77 13.04 5.60
N LEU A 98 -8.78 12.17 5.62
CA LEU A 98 -8.68 10.75 5.92
C LEU A 98 -7.72 10.03 4.96
N LEU A 99 -7.90 10.22 3.65
CA LEU A 99 -7.20 9.47 2.59
C LEU A 99 -5.76 9.96 2.39
N ARG A 100 -5.53 11.26 2.61
CA ARG A 100 -4.28 11.96 2.31
C ARG A 100 -3.00 11.30 2.86
N PRO A 101 -2.93 10.84 4.13
CA PRO A 101 -1.69 10.29 4.68
C PRO A 101 -1.21 9.04 3.94
N VAL A 102 -2.12 8.14 3.58
CA VAL A 102 -1.76 6.90 2.87
C VAL A 102 -1.43 7.19 1.41
N LEU A 103 -2.22 8.04 0.74
CA LEU A 103 -1.95 8.47 -0.63
C LEU A 103 -0.54 9.06 -0.77
N LEU A 104 -0.18 10.04 0.07
CA LEU A 104 1.15 10.68 0.02
C LEU A 104 2.27 9.68 0.28
N ARG A 105 2.05 8.71 1.17
CA ARG A 105 3.07 7.71 1.51
C ARG A 105 3.32 6.76 0.34
N VAL A 106 2.28 6.31 -0.34
CA VAL A 106 2.39 5.45 -1.53
C VAL A 106 2.99 6.24 -2.70
N GLU A 107 2.58 7.49 -2.92
CA GLU A 107 3.18 8.39 -3.95
C GLU A 107 4.68 8.60 -3.72
N THR A 108 5.07 8.85 -2.45
CA THR A 108 6.48 9.00 -2.07
C THR A 108 7.26 7.73 -2.34
N LEU A 109 6.69 6.56 -1.99
CA LEU A 109 7.30 5.26 -2.23
C LEU A 109 7.52 5.03 -3.73
N PHE A 110 6.51 5.26 -4.57
CA PHE A 110 6.62 5.11 -6.02
C PHE A 110 7.68 6.04 -6.61
N THR A 111 7.71 7.30 -6.19
CA THR A 111 8.72 8.26 -6.64
C THR A 111 10.13 7.82 -6.27
N GLN A 112 10.32 7.30 -5.05
CA GLN A 112 11.63 6.79 -4.60
C GLN A 112 12.01 5.50 -5.32
N ALA A 113 11.05 4.58 -5.51
CA ALA A 113 11.28 3.32 -6.21
C ALA A 113 11.69 3.57 -7.68
N ALA A 114 11.00 4.46 -8.38
CA ALA A 114 11.35 4.85 -9.76
C ALA A 114 12.79 5.39 -9.85
N ARG A 115 13.17 6.32 -8.95
CA ARG A 115 14.55 6.85 -8.91
C ARG A 115 15.60 5.76 -8.69
N ILE A 116 15.33 4.81 -7.80
CA ILE A 116 16.26 3.69 -7.52
C ILE A 116 16.39 2.76 -8.74
N MET A 117 15.31 2.58 -9.50
CA MET A 117 15.33 1.77 -10.72
C MET A 117 16.12 2.48 -11.82
N ASP A 118 15.88 3.77 -12.07
CA ASP A 118 16.62 4.57 -13.06
C ASP A 118 18.13 4.60 -12.75
N THR A 119 18.52 4.75 -11.48
CA THR A 119 19.94 4.82 -11.09
C THR A 119 20.66 3.46 -11.22
N ARG A 120 19.93 2.34 -11.21
CA ARG A 120 20.51 1.00 -11.36
C ARG A 120 20.81 0.64 -12.81
N ASP A 121 20.13 1.26 -13.77
CA ASP A 121 20.41 1.09 -15.20
C ASP A 121 21.66 1.88 -15.66
N GLU A 122 22.19 2.79 -14.82
CA GLU A 122 23.39 3.59 -15.11
C GLU A 122 24.71 2.99 -14.59
N ILE A 123 24.68 1.91 -13.79
CA ILE A 123 25.89 1.27 -13.27
C ILE A 123 26.08 -0.09 -13.96
N PRO A 124 27.01 -0.21 -14.93
CA PRO A 124 27.33 -1.50 -15.54
C PRO A 124 28.03 -2.37 -14.49
N ILE A 125 27.56 -3.62 -14.36
CA ILE A 125 28.18 -4.68 -13.56
C ILE A 125 29.46 -5.15 -14.26
#